data_AF-A0A951ZDU4-F1
#
_entry.id   AF-A0A951ZDU4-F1
#
_cell.length_a   1.000
_cell.length_b   1.000
_cell.length_c   1.000
_cell.angle_alpha   90.00
_cell.angle_beta   90.00
_cell.angle_gamma   90.00
#
_symmetry.space_group_name_H-M   'P 1'
#
loop_
_entity.id
_entity.type
_entity.pdbx_description
1 polymer ?
#
loop_
_entity_poly.entity_id
_entity_poly.type
_entity_poly.pdbx_seq_one_letter_code
_entity_poly.pdbx_strand_id
1 'polypeptide(L)'
;MLTYLDSLCDAMTARDLPRLRHLIEGHPLVRLLPPDALQEARRFLAQKAGRHAVPLATLRFRDQTARLLNERPIGNIESAPAPSAAPLAAPPLRRPHRSALQTELPLSA
;
A
#
# COMPACT_ATOMS: atom_id res chain seq x y z
N MET A 1 17.59 10.74 3.84
CA MET A 1 16.43 9.85 4.01
C MET A 1 16.42 8.73 2.98
N LEU A 2 16.36 9.02 1.66
CA LEU A 2 16.43 8.01 0.60
C LEU A 2 17.64 7.07 0.71
N THR A 3 18.85 7.61 0.86
CA THR A 3 20.09 6.83 1.02
C THR A 3 20.05 5.87 2.21
N TYR A 4 19.36 6.26 3.29
CA TYR A 4 19.15 5.39 4.45
C TYR A 4 18.20 4.23 4.11
N LEU A 5 17.11 4.51 3.39
CA LEU A 5 16.17 3.47 2.94
C LEU A 5 16.81 2.53 1.91
N ASP A 6 17.64 3.04 0.99
CA ASP A 6 18.44 2.21 0.08
C ASP A 6 19.41 1.32 0.86
N SER A 7 20.09 1.86 1.88
CA SER A 7 20.98 1.08 2.75
C SER A 7 20.24 0.01 3.56
N LEU A 8 19.00 0.29 3.99
CA LEU A 8 18.15 -0.66 4.69
C LEU A 8 17.69 -1.80 3.75
N CYS A 9 17.25 -1.45 2.53
CA CYS A 9 16.89 -2.41 1.49
C CYS A 9 18.09 -3.28 1.09
N ASP A 10 19.28 -2.68 0.93
CA ASP A 10 20.53 -3.38 0.62
C ASP A 10 20.89 -4.37 1.73
N ALA A 11 20.89 -3.94 2.99
CA ALA A 11 21.17 -4.81 4.14
C ALA A 11 20.17 -5.98 4.25
N MET A 12 18.90 -5.74 3.94
CA MET A 12 17.85 -6.78 3.97
C MET A 12 17.96 -7.75 2.79
N THR A 13 18.33 -7.27 1.61
CA THR A 13 18.60 -8.09 0.42
C THR A 13 19.85 -8.95 0.62
N ALA A 14 20.92 -8.36 1.14
CA ALA A 14 22.17 -9.03 1.43
C ALA A 14 22.11 -9.93 2.68
N ARG A 15 20.99 -9.92 3.43
CA ARG A 15 20.84 -10.58 4.74
C ARG A 15 21.96 -10.22 5.74
N ASP A 16 22.44 -8.98 5.66
CA ASP A 16 23.44 -8.45 6.57
C ASP A 16 22.77 -8.06 7.90
N LEU A 17 22.53 -9.06 8.74
CA LEU A 17 21.92 -8.91 10.06
C LEU A 17 22.65 -7.90 10.97
N PRO A 18 24.00 -7.88 11.08
CA PRO A 18 24.66 -6.89 11.93
C PRO A 18 24.48 -5.47 11.40
N ARG A 19 24.52 -5.25 10.08
CA ARG A 19 24.27 -3.94 9.47
C ARG A 19 22.82 -3.50 9.62
N LEU A 20 21.87 -4.42 9.45
CA LEU A 20 20.44 -4.19 9.65
C LEU A 20 20.14 -3.80 11.11
N ARG A 21 20.70 -4.54 12.08
CA ARG A 21 20.63 -4.19 13.51
C ARG A 21 21.16 -2.79 13.77
N HIS A 22 22.35 -2.48 13.24
CA HIS A 22 22.97 -1.17 13.45
C HIS A 22 22.11 -0.03 12.89
N LEU A 23 21.48 -0.22 11.73
CA LEU A 23 20.56 0.75 11.14
C LEU A 23 19.29 0.93 11.99
N ILE A 24 18.71 -0.14 12.53
CA ILE A 24 17.47 -0.10 13.31
C ILE A 24 17.67 0.43 14.73
N GLU A 25 18.80 0.13 15.36
CA GLU A 25 19.05 0.51 16.76
C GLU A 25 19.84 1.82 16.87
N GLY A 26 20.74 2.09 15.91
CA GLY A 26 21.67 3.22 15.98
C GLY A 26 21.24 4.46 15.21
N HIS A 27 20.33 4.36 14.24
CA HIS A 27 20.06 5.47 13.33
C HIS A 27 18.86 6.32 13.77
N PRO A 28 18.98 7.66 13.89
CA PRO A 28 17.88 8.52 14.34
C PRO A 28 16.67 8.52 13.39
N LEU A 29 16.89 8.22 12.10
CA LEU A 29 15.83 8.15 11.08
C LEU A 29 14.88 6.96 11.27
N VAL A 30 15.21 6.00 12.14
CA VAL A 30 14.29 4.91 12.54
C VAL A 30 12.98 5.44 13.09
N ARG A 31 13.01 6.56 13.81
CA ARG A 31 11.80 7.16 14.39
C ARG A 31 10.82 7.68 13.35
N LEU A 32 11.29 7.87 12.11
CA LEU A 32 10.51 8.33 10.98
C LEU A 32 10.03 7.17 10.09
N LEU A 33 10.42 5.93 10.40
CA LEU A 33 9.94 4.78 9.64
C LEU A 33 8.50 4.45 10.00
N PRO A 34 7.71 3.98 9.03
CA PRO A 34 6.40 3.44 9.32
C PRO A 34 6.51 2.18 10.19
N PRO A 35 5.54 1.95 11.10
CA PRO A 35 5.57 0.82 12.02
C PRO A 35 5.62 -0.53 11.29
N ASP A 36 4.96 -0.65 10.14
CA ASP A 36 5.01 -1.85 9.28
C ASP A 36 6.43 -2.17 8.79
N ALA A 37 7.19 -1.16 8.31
CA ALA A 37 8.56 -1.38 7.84
C ALA A 37 9.50 -1.77 8.99
N LEU A 38 9.31 -1.19 10.18
CA LEU A 38 10.07 -1.59 11.38
C LEU A 38 9.72 -3.01 11.84
N GLN A 39 8.44 -3.38 11.82
CA GLN A 39 8.02 -4.72 12.18
C GLN A 39 8.54 -5.76 11.18
N GLU A 40 8.53 -5.43 9.88
CA GLU A 40 9.10 -6.26 8.81
C GLU A 40 10.62 -6.45 9.00
N ALA A 41 11.36 -5.38 9.28
CA ALA A 41 12.80 -5.44 9.50
C ALA A 41 13.16 -6.20 10.79
N ARG A 42 12.37 -6.06 11.86
CA ARG A 42 12.51 -6.85 13.09
C ARG A 42 12.17 -8.32 12.87
N ARG A 43 11.15 -8.63 12.06
CA ARG A 43 10.84 -10.00 11.63
C ARG A 43 11.98 -10.60 10.82
N PHE A 44 12.68 -9.79 10.02
CA PHE A 44 13.89 -10.21 9.31
C PHE A 44 15.03 -10.55 10.26
N LEU A 45 15.26 -9.74 11.29
CA LEU A 45 16.26 -10.00 12.33
C LEU A 45 15.92 -11.25 13.16
N ALA A 46 14.65 -11.47 13.46
CA ALA A 46 14.19 -12.59 14.28
C ALA A 46 14.12 -13.93 13.51
N GLN A 47 14.00 -13.90 12.18
CA GLN A 47 13.95 -15.11 11.36
C GLN A 47 15.35 -15.68 11.13
N LYS A 48 15.64 -16.81 11.77
CA LYS A 48 16.96 -17.45 11.75
C LYS A 48 17.27 -18.18 10.43
N ALA A 49 16.26 -18.64 9.70
CA ALA A 49 16.35 -19.16 8.34
C ALA A 49 14.95 -19.68 7.94
N GLY A 50 14.30 -19.07 6.96
CA GLY A 50 13.07 -19.63 6.42
C GLY A 50 12.29 -18.63 5.58
N ARG A 51 12.33 -18.85 4.26
CA ARG A 51 11.71 -18.05 3.19
C ARG A 51 12.31 -16.64 2.98
N HIS A 52 12.63 -16.37 1.72
CA HIS A 52 12.99 -15.04 1.22
C HIS A 52 11.72 -14.18 1.26
N ALA A 53 11.43 -13.56 2.40
CA ALA A 53 10.42 -12.52 2.45
C ALA A 53 11.00 -11.30 1.73
N VAL A 54 10.44 -10.89 0.61
CA VAL A 54 10.81 -9.61 0.00
C VAL A 54 10.34 -8.51 0.96
N PRO A 55 11.16 -7.48 1.24
CA PRO A 55 10.78 -6.44 2.18
C PRO A 55 9.85 -5.41 1.56
N LEU A 56 8.59 -5.82 1.40
CA LEU A 56 7.58 -5.08 0.66
C LEU A 56 7.21 -3.76 1.34
N ALA A 57 7.10 -3.74 2.66
CA ALA A 57 6.76 -2.52 3.40
C ALA A 57 7.89 -1.48 3.27
N THR A 58 9.13 -1.94 3.41
CA THR A 58 10.32 -1.09 3.28
C THR A 58 10.48 -0.54 1.85
N LEU A 59 10.31 -1.40 0.84
CA LEU A 59 10.37 -1.01 -0.58
C LEU A 59 9.28 -0.02 -0.96
N ARG A 60 8.04 -0.23 -0.50
CA ARG A 60 6.92 0.70 -0.74
C ARG A 60 7.20 2.06 -0.12
N PHE A 61 7.72 2.11 1.10
CA PHE A 61 8.05 3.37 1.75
C PHE A 61 9.21 4.10 1.04
N ARG A 62 10.21 3.36 0.55
CA ARG A 62 11.28 3.91 -0.29
C ARG A 62 10.74 4.51 -1.59
N ASP A 63 9.85 3.80 -2.29
CA ASP A 63 9.22 4.28 -3.52
C ASP A 63 8.38 5.55 -3.28
N GLN A 64 7.55 5.55 -2.24
CA GLN A 64 6.77 6.74 -1.85
C GLN A 64 7.67 7.93 -1.52
N THR A 65 8.74 7.71 -0.76
CA THR A 65 9.71 8.76 -0.42
C THR A 65 10.44 9.27 -1.66
N ALA A 66 10.77 8.39 -2.60
CA ALA A 66 11.39 8.77 -3.87
C ALA A 66 10.46 9.63 -4.72
N ARG A 67 9.17 9.28 -4.80
CA ARG A 67 8.16 10.07 -5.51
C ARG A 67 8.03 11.45 -4.90
N LEU A 68 7.83 11.56 -3.59
CA LEU A 68 7.70 12.85 -2.90
C LEU A 68 8.93 13.77 -3.06
N LEU A 69 10.13 13.19 -3.15
CA LEU A 69 11.36 13.98 -3.32
C LEU A 69 11.65 14.35 -4.78
N ASN A 70 11.19 13.54 -5.75
CA ASN A 70 11.22 13.87 -7.18
C ASN A 70 10.10 14.84 -7.56
N GLU A 71 8.96 14.79 -6.87
CA GLU A 71 7.88 15.76 -6.91
C GLU A 71 8.29 17.00 -6.11
N ARG A 72 9.34 17.71 -6.56
CA ARG A 72 9.42 19.14 -6.23
C ARG A 72 8.13 19.79 -6.72
N PRO A 73 7.46 20.63 -5.92
CA PRO A 73 6.19 21.22 -6.32
C PRO A 73 6.47 22.28 -7.38
N ILE A 74 6.51 21.87 -8.64
CA ILE A 74 5.97 22.71 -9.70
C ILE A 74 4.47 22.54 -9.51
N GLY A 75 3.83 23.61 -9.04
CA GLY A 75 2.46 23.58 -8.56
C GLY A 75 1.50 22.83 -9.48
N ASN A 76 0.47 22.28 -8.86
CA ASN A 76 -0.74 21.82 -9.54
C ASN A 76 -0.62 20.48 -10.27
N ILE A 77 -0.61 19.39 -9.50
CA ILE A 77 -1.37 18.20 -9.90
C ILE A 77 -1.96 17.54 -8.66
N GLU A 78 -3.27 17.72 -8.57
CA GLU A 78 -4.24 16.83 -7.94
C GLU A 78 -3.72 15.39 -7.79
N SER A 79 -3.35 15.01 -6.58
CA SER A 79 -3.26 13.61 -6.17
C SER A 79 -3.63 13.54 -4.70
N ALA A 80 -4.92 13.77 -4.47
CA ALA A 80 -5.60 13.36 -3.26
C ALA A 80 -5.94 11.85 -3.33
N PRO A 81 -6.13 11.18 -2.18
CA PRO A 81 -5.89 9.75 -1.99
C PRO A 81 -7.15 8.89 -2.21
N ALA A 82 -6.95 7.59 -2.50
CA ALA A 82 -7.55 6.43 -1.79
C ALA A 82 -7.70 5.18 -2.69
N PRO A 83 -7.41 3.97 -2.18
CA PRO A 83 -7.98 2.74 -2.73
C PRO A 83 -9.45 2.68 -2.30
N SER A 84 -10.32 3.32 -3.08
CA SER A 84 -11.76 3.15 -2.91
C SER A 84 -12.15 1.82 -3.55
N ALA A 85 -12.30 0.80 -2.71
CA ALA A 85 -13.11 -0.36 -3.04
C ALA A 85 -14.44 0.16 -3.58
N ALA A 86 -14.75 -0.10 -4.85
CA ALA A 86 -16.05 0.22 -5.39
C ALA A 86 -17.07 -0.75 -4.76
N PRO A 87 -18.02 -0.30 -3.92
CA PRO A 87 -19.27 -1.01 -3.83
C PRO A 87 -20.02 -0.72 -5.13
N LEU A 88 -20.50 -1.77 -5.80
CA LEU A 88 -21.55 -1.60 -6.81
C LEU A 88 -22.78 -1.00 -6.10
N ALA A 89 -22.88 0.32 -6.10
CA ALA A 89 -24.02 1.05 -5.60
C ALA A 89 -24.74 1.73 -6.77
N ALA A 90 -25.85 1.09 -7.15
CA ALA A 90 -27.14 1.68 -7.52
C ALA A 90 -27.18 2.88 -8.50
N PRO A 91 -27.88 2.75 -9.65
CA PRO A 91 -28.30 3.90 -10.44
C PRO A 91 -29.45 4.67 -9.73
N PRO A 92 -29.58 5.98 -9.99
CA PRO A 92 -30.33 6.91 -9.15
C PRO A 92 -31.85 6.84 -9.34
N LEU A 93 -32.56 7.24 -8.28
CA LEU A 93 -34.02 7.36 -8.18
C LEU A 93 -34.66 8.03 -9.41
N ARG A 94 -35.62 7.34 -10.03
CA ARG A 94 -36.86 7.94 -10.57
C ARG A 94 -38.05 7.00 -10.31
N ARG A 95 -38.91 7.37 -9.36
CA ARG A 95 -40.36 7.05 -9.36
C ARG A 95 -41.09 8.29 -9.91
N PRO A 96 -42.38 8.25 -10.28
CA PRO A 96 -43.33 7.12 -10.42
C PRO A 96 -44.00 7.08 -11.82
N HIS A 97 -44.69 5.99 -12.18
CA HIS A 97 -46.06 6.05 -12.72
C HIS A 97 -46.63 4.63 -12.95
N ARG A 98 -47.58 4.28 -12.08
CA ARG A 98 -48.84 3.56 -12.29
C ARG A 98 -49.11 3.11 -13.74
N SER A 99 -49.31 1.80 -13.94
CA SER A 99 -50.59 1.28 -14.43
C SER A 99 -50.65 -0.25 -14.39
N ALA A 100 -51.72 -0.73 -13.76
CA ALA A 100 -52.21 -2.09 -13.82
C ALA A 100 -52.63 -2.46 -15.24
N LEU A 101 -52.48 -3.75 -15.59
CA LEU A 101 -53.15 -4.55 -16.62
C LEU A 101 -52.38 -5.89 -16.58
N GLN A 102 -52.75 -6.89 -15.79
CA GLN A 102 -53.91 -7.78 -15.98
C GLN A 102 -54.21 -8.04 -17.46
N THR A 103 -53.56 -9.07 -18.02
CA THR A 103 -54.04 -9.95 -19.10
C THR A 103 -52.98 -11.08 -19.22
N GLU A 104 -53.18 -12.23 -18.59
CA GLU A 104 -53.83 -13.44 -19.16
C GLU A 104 -53.09 -13.97 -20.42
N LEU A 105 -52.51 -15.19 -20.31
CA LEU A 105 -52.22 -16.31 -21.27
C LEU A 105 -52.36 -16.12 -22.82
N PRO A 106 -51.89 -17.03 -23.72
CA PRO A 106 -51.10 -18.29 -23.62
C PRO A 106 -50.00 -18.47 -24.73
N LEU A 107 -49.53 -19.74 -24.93
CA LEU A 107 -48.81 -20.37 -26.08
C LEU A 107 -47.29 -20.59 -25.85
N SER A 108 -46.65 -21.74 -26.07
CA SER A 108 -47.02 -23.05 -26.65
C SER A 108 -45.94 -24.08 -26.28
N ALA A 109 -46.33 -25.30 -25.88
CA ALA A 109 -45.79 -26.60 -26.30
C ALA A 109 -46.52 -27.73 -25.54
#